data_AF-A0A1A1YQM7-F1
#
_entry.id   AF-A0A1A1YQM7-F1
#
_cell.length_a   1.000
_cell.length_b   1.000
_cell.length_c   1.000
_cell.angle_alpha   90.00
_cell.angle_beta   90.00
_cell.angle_gamma   90.00
#
_symmetry.space_group_name_H-M   'P 1'
#
loop_
_entity.id
_entity.type
_entity.pdbx_description
1 polymer ?
#
loop_
_entity_poly.entity_id
_entity_poly.type
_entity_poly.pdbx_seq_one_letter_code
_entity_poly.pdbx_strand_id
1 'polypeptide(L)'
;MFATVTLLTLVNSVAGTPYISGGDSPRGTDCSGLVSWVTNAATGRPIYGDRFNTGNIERALLARGFQYGTQPGALNVGWNGGHTAATLPDGTPVSSGEGGGVRVGGGGAFQRQFTHHMFLPIAVDQGPAPDAMPAPDPMMPFAPPPPEMAPPPAPEAPVVMMAGEAAPPEVAPPAPAPEVAPPPLPADPFAPPPAPAPEAAPPPLPADPFAPPPPPGDVPPSA
;
A
#
# COMPACT_ATOMS: atom_id res chain seq x y z
N MET A 1 13.41 -18.29 14.91
CA MET A 1 12.31 -17.52 15.51
C MET A 1 12.55 -16.07 15.12
N PHE A 2 11.70 -15.46 14.27
CA PHE A 2 11.84 -14.04 13.94
C PHE A 2 11.26 -13.23 15.10
N ALA A 3 12.09 -12.41 15.74
CA ALA A 3 11.71 -11.62 16.90
C ALA A 3 10.78 -10.47 16.50
N THR A 4 9.87 -10.08 17.40
CA THR A 4 9.01 -8.90 17.26
C THR A 4 9.80 -7.63 16.89
N VAL A 5 11.04 -7.52 17.39
CA VAL A 5 11.97 -6.44 17.06
C VAL A 5 12.27 -6.37 15.55
N THR A 6 12.46 -7.51 14.88
CA THR A 6 12.73 -7.54 13.43
C THR A 6 11.52 -7.09 12.61
N LEU A 7 10.30 -7.43 13.05
CA LEU A 7 9.07 -6.96 12.41
C LEU A 7 8.89 -5.45 12.57
N LEU A 8 9.15 -4.93 13.76
CA LEU A 8 9.11 -3.49 14.02
C LEU A 8 10.17 -2.75 13.20
N THR A 9 11.41 -3.24 13.13
CA THR A 9 12.46 -2.66 12.28
C THR A 9 12.05 -2.67 10.80
N LEU A 10 11.46 -3.76 10.30
CA LEU A 10 10.97 -3.84 8.93
C LEU A 10 9.88 -2.78 8.69
N VAL A 11 8.84 -2.76 9.52
CA VAL A 11 7.71 -1.84 9.37
C VAL A 11 8.18 -0.38 9.45
N ASN A 12 9.06 -0.05 10.38
CA ASN A 12 9.65 1.28 10.47
C ASN A 12 10.52 1.62 9.25
N SER A 13 11.21 0.65 8.65
CA SER A 13 12.01 0.87 7.44
C SER A 13 11.17 1.13 6.17
N VAL A 14 9.93 0.65 6.13
CA VAL A 14 9.02 0.82 4.98
C VAL A 14 7.94 1.87 5.23
N ALA A 15 7.93 2.51 6.40
CA ALA A 15 7.02 3.60 6.69
C ALA A 15 7.27 4.77 5.71
N GLY A 16 6.20 5.29 5.10
CA GLY A 16 6.29 6.33 4.06
C GLY A 16 6.49 5.79 2.64
N THR A 17 6.65 4.49 2.44
CA THR A 17 6.64 3.90 1.10
C THR A 17 5.32 4.23 0.37
N PRO A 18 5.35 4.77 -0.86
CA PRO A 18 4.14 5.18 -1.57
C PRO A 18 3.17 4.04 -1.85
N TYR A 19 1.87 4.36 -1.92
CA TYR A 19 0.87 3.39 -2.36
C TYR A 19 0.99 3.17 -3.88
N ILE A 20 1.30 1.94 -4.28
CA ILE A 20 1.28 1.51 -5.69
C ILE A 20 0.47 0.24 -5.79
N SER A 21 -0.63 0.27 -6.55
CA SER A 21 -1.43 -0.93 -6.81
C SER A 21 -0.56 -2.01 -7.43
N GLY A 22 -0.54 -3.19 -6.80
CA GLY A 22 0.29 -4.29 -7.24
C GLY A 22 1.79 -4.18 -6.90
N GLY A 23 2.20 -3.15 -6.16
CA GLY A 23 3.59 -2.94 -5.78
C GLY A 23 4.12 -4.00 -4.83
N ASP A 24 5.38 -4.40 -5.02
CA ASP A 24 6.10 -5.39 -4.20
C ASP A 24 7.58 -5.01 -4.06
N SER A 25 7.84 -3.73 -3.80
CA SER A 25 9.21 -3.24 -3.66
C SER A 25 9.28 -2.03 -2.72
N PRO A 26 10.49 -1.63 -2.27
CA PRO A 26 10.68 -0.40 -1.51
C PRO A 26 10.17 0.87 -2.23
N ARG A 27 9.97 0.84 -3.56
CA ARG A 27 9.46 1.97 -4.35
C ARG A 27 7.95 2.17 -4.22
N GLY A 28 7.21 1.18 -3.73
CA GLY A 28 5.78 1.29 -3.51
C GLY A 28 5.09 -0.06 -3.30
N THR A 29 3.98 -0.04 -2.57
CA THR A 29 3.18 -1.24 -2.24
C THR A 29 1.72 -0.92 -1.99
N ASP A 30 0.84 -1.89 -2.23
CA ASP A 30 -0.58 -1.78 -1.88
C ASP A 30 -0.86 -2.35 -0.47
N CYS A 31 -2.12 -2.32 -0.04
CA CYS A 31 -2.55 -2.84 1.26
C CYS A 31 -2.13 -4.30 1.44
N SER A 32 -2.32 -5.12 0.41
CA SER A 32 -2.01 -6.55 0.44
C SER A 32 -0.52 -6.86 0.30
N GLY A 33 0.24 -6.03 -0.41
CA GLY A 33 1.69 -6.14 -0.54
C GLY A 33 2.36 -5.87 0.80
N LEU A 34 1.96 -4.81 1.52
CA LEU A 34 2.46 -4.56 2.87
C LEU A 34 2.18 -5.74 3.82
N VAL A 35 0.94 -6.25 3.83
CA VAL A 35 0.59 -7.39 4.70
C VAL A 35 1.35 -8.65 4.27
N SER A 36 1.64 -8.81 2.98
CA SER A 36 2.53 -9.88 2.49
C SER A 36 3.93 -9.77 3.08
N TRP A 37 4.52 -8.57 3.10
CA TRP A 37 5.86 -8.37 3.66
C TRP A 37 5.92 -8.70 5.15
N VAL A 38 4.95 -8.18 5.91
CA VAL A 38 4.87 -8.41 7.36
C VAL A 38 4.70 -9.90 7.66
N THR A 39 3.78 -10.56 6.96
CA THR A 39 3.51 -11.99 7.18
C THR A 39 4.65 -12.88 6.69
N ASN A 40 5.32 -12.53 5.58
CA ASN A 40 6.52 -13.22 5.09
C ASN A 40 7.67 -13.12 6.11
N ALA A 41 7.95 -11.91 6.60
CA ALA A 41 8.98 -11.69 7.61
C ALA A 41 8.71 -12.47 8.89
N ALA A 42 7.47 -12.48 9.37
CA ALA A 42 7.06 -13.23 10.57
C ALA A 42 7.27 -14.75 10.43
N THR A 43 7.28 -15.23 9.19
CA THR A 43 7.31 -16.65 8.81
C THR A 43 8.65 -17.08 8.21
N GLY A 44 9.65 -16.20 8.22
CA GLY A 44 10.98 -16.45 7.66
C GLY A 44 11.02 -16.68 6.15
N ARG A 45 10.04 -16.16 5.42
CA ARG A 45 10.00 -16.13 3.96
C ARG A 45 10.71 -14.88 3.43
N PRO A 46 11.16 -14.88 2.16
CA PRO A 46 11.60 -13.66 1.50
C PRO A 46 10.52 -12.57 1.60
N ILE A 47 10.93 -11.37 2.01
CA ILE A 47 10.00 -10.25 2.22
C ILE A 47 9.30 -9.90 0.89
N TYR A 48 10.07 -9.80 -0.19
CA TYR A 48 9.60 -9.50 -1.55
C TYR A 48 9.53 -10.77 -2.40
N GLY A 49 8.72 -10.75 -3.47
CA GLY A 49 8.64 -11.81 -4.47
C GLY A 49 7.73 -12.99 -4.11
N ASP A 50 7.23 -13.04 -2.87
CA ASP A 50 6.23 -14.02 -2.39
C ASP A 50 4.98 -13.30 -1.87
N ARG A 51 4.46 -12.35 -2.66
CA ARG A 51 3.27 -11.57 -2.31
C ARG A 51 1.96 -12.32 -2.54
N PHE A 52 0.92 -11.86 -1.86
CA PHE A 52 -0.47 -12.21 -2.11
C PHE A 52 -1.33 -10.95 -2.32
N ASN A 53 -2.62 -11.16 -2.57
CA ASN A 53 -3.65 -10.12 -2.70
C ASN A 53 -4.88 -10.48 -1.86
N THR A 54 -5.83 -9.56 -1.72
CA THR A 54 -7.05 -9.79 -0.92
C THR A 54 -7.89 -10.97 -1.43
N GLY A 55 -7.82 -11.31 -2.71
CA GLY A 55 -8.53 -12.44 -3.31
C GLY A 55 -7.96 -13.82 -2.94
N ASN A 56 -6.71 -13.89 -2.47
CA ASN A 56 -6.08 -15.16 -2.10
C ASN A 56 -5.39 -15.15 -0.72
N ILE A 57 -5.57 -14.07 0.05
CA ILE A 57 -4.95 -13.86 1.36
C ILE A 57 -5.23 -14.99 2.35
N GLU A 58 -6.45 -15.53 2.39
CA GLU A 58 -6.81 -16.62 3.31
C GLU A 58 -5.91 -17.85 3.12
N ARG A 59 -5.84 -18.35 1.87
CA ARG A 59 -4.98 -19.47 1.49
C ARG A 59 -3.51 -19.17 1.78
N ALA A 60 -3.10 -17.93 1.51
CA ALA A 60 -1.73 -17.47 1.70
C ALA A 60 -1.33 -17.46 3.19
N LEU A 61 -2.21 -16.99 4.06
CA LEU A 61 -2.01 -16.95 5.52
C LEU A 61 -2.01 -18.36 6.12
N LEU A 62 -2.91 -19.25 5.69
CA LEU A 62 -2.91 -20.65 6.10
C LEU A 62 -1.58 -21.35 5.75
N ALA A 63 -1.06 -21.14 4.54
CA ALA A 63 0.25 -21.68 4.12
C ALA A 63 1.44 -21.09 4.90
N ARG A 64 1.20 -20.02 5.66
CA ARG A 64 2.13 -19.34 6.57
C ARG A 64 1.88 -19.71 8.04
N GLY A 65 0.98 -20.66 8.32
CA GLY A 65 0.72 -21.15 9.68
C GLY A 65 -0.19 -20.25 10.51
N PHE A 66 -0.90 -19.30 9.87
CA PHE A 66 -1.91 -18.51 10.56
C PHE A 66 -3.14 -19.35 10.90
N GLN A 67 -3.82 -18.96 11.98
CA GLN A 67 -5.05 -19.56 12.48
C GLN A 67 -6.20 -18.57 12.36
N TYR A 68 -7.44 -19.05 12.22
CA TYR A 68 -8.62 -18.19 12.14
C TYR A 68 -8.90 -17.46 13.46
N GLY A 69 -9.37 -16.23 13.36
CA GLY A 69 -9.74 -15.38 14.49
C GLY A 69 -8.68 -14.33 14.81
N THR A 70 -8.68 -13.87 16.05
CA THR A 70 -7.73 -12.88 16.56
C THR A 70 -7.19 -13.33 17.92
N GLN A 71 -5.97 -12.93 18.24
CA GLN A 71 -5.34 -13.23 19.52
C GLN A 71 -4.50 -12.04 20.02
N PRO A 72 -4.69 -11.55 21.26
CA PRO A 72 -3.81 -10.57 21.86
C PRO A 72 -2.36 -11.06 21.91
N GLY A 73 -1.38 -10.18 21.66
CA GLY A 73 0.04 -10.56 21.65
C GLY A 73 0.49 -11.35 20.42
N ALA A 74 -0.40 -11.59 19.45
CA ALA A 74 -0.08 -12.24 18.17
C ALA A 74 0.01 -11.22 17.03
N LEU A 75 0.60 -11.63 15.91
CA LEU A 75 0.45 -10.90 14.66
C LEU A 75 -0.96 -11.16 14.12
N ASN A 76 -1.81 -10.14 14.16
CA ASN A 76 -3.19 -10.22 13.68
C ASN A 76 -3.30 -9.61 12.28
N VAL A 77 -4.10 -10.21 11.41
CA VAL A 77 -4.41 -9.73 10.06
C VAL A 77 -5.92 -9.69 9.89
N GLY A 78 -6.43 -8.55 9.42
CA GLY A 78 -7.84 -8.37 9.06
C GLY A 78 -7.97 -8.05 7.58
N TRP A 79 -9.01 -8.57 6.92
CA TRP A 79 -9.28 -8.26 5.51
C TRP A 79 -10.76 -8.35 5.14
N ASN A 80 -11.09 -7.78 3.98
CA ASN A 80 -12.34 -7.97 3.25
C ASN A 80 -12.01 -8.11 1.74
N GLY A 81 -13.02 -7.98 0.86
CA GLY A 81 -12.81 -8.15 -0.59
C GLY A 81 -11.85 -7.13 -1.24
N GLY A 82 -11.62 -5.96 -0.64
CA GLY A 82 -10.84 -4.87 -1.25
C GLY A 82 -9.72 -4.29 -0.39
N HIS A 83 -9.66 -4.62 0.91
CA HIS A 83 -8.69 -4.03 1.82
C HIS A 83 -8.16 -5.04 2.84
N THR A 84 -6.93 -4.82 3.30
CA THR A 84 -6.32 -5.58 4.39
C THR A 84 -5.33 -4.74 5.18
N ALA A 85 -5.21 -5.03 6.48
CA ALA A 85 -4.23 -4.41 7.36
C ALA A 85 -3.80 -5.40 8.45
N ALA A 86 -2.69 -5.10 9.13
CA ALA A 86 -2.12 -5.93 10.17
C ALA A 86 -2.01 -5.17 11.51
N THR A 87 -1.97 -5.92 12.60
CA THR A 87 -1.58 -5.43 13.92
C THR A 87 -0.46 -6.33 14.45
N LEU A 88 0.69 -5.73 14.75
CA LEU A 88 1.86 -6.43 15.24
C LEU A 88 1.64 -7.00 16.67
N PRO A 89 2.48 -7.94 17.13
CA PRO A 89 2.36 -8.56 18.45
C PRO A 89 2.35 -7.57 19.63
N ASP A 90 3.01 -6.42 19.50
CA ASP A 90 3.04 -5.34 20.49
C ASP A 90 1.78 -4.44 20.46
N GLY A 91 0.83 -4.73 19.56
CA GLY A 91 -0.37 -3.94 19.34
C GLY A 91 -0.20 -2.84 18.30
N THR A 92 0.98 -2.66 17.71
CA THR A 92 1.23 -1.62 16.71
C THR A 92 0.44 -1.88 15.42
N PRO A 93 -0.51 -1.00 15.03
CA PRO A 93 -1.27 -1.16 13.80
C PRO A 93 -0.44 -0.73 12.59
N VAL A 94 -0.56 -1.45 11.48
CA VAL A 94 0.15 -1.16 10.23
C VAL A 94 -0.80 -1.32 9.05
N SER A 95 -0.85 -0.32 8.17
CA SER A 95 -1.70 -0.31 6.99
C SER A 95 -1.03 0.42 5.83
N SER A 96 -1.43 0.09 4.59
CA SER A 96 -1.08 0.84 3.39
C SER A 96 -2.36 1.20 2.64
N GLY A 97 -2.45 2.43 2.14
CA GLY A 97 -3.58 2.92 1.32
C GLY A 97 -4.59 3.79 2.08
N GLU A 98 -4.62 3.75 3.40
CA GLU A 98 -5.47 4.63 4.24
C GLU A 98 -4.83 6.02 4.47
N GLY A 99 -4.40 6.68 3.38
CA GLY A 99 -3.65 7.94 3.43
C GLY A 99 -2.50 8.06 2.44
N GLY A 100 -2.42 7.20 1.41
CA GLY A 100 -1.47 7.35 0.29
C GLY A 100 -0.18 6.53 0.37
N GLY A 101 -0.02 5.65 1.37
CA GLY A 101 1.15 4.78 1.47
C GLY A 101 1.17 3.96 2.76
N VAL A 102 2.30 3.29 3.00
CA VAL A 102 2.56 2.51 4.20
C VAL A 102 2.67 3.42 5.41
N ARG A 103 1.94 3.11 6.47
CA ARG A 103 2.00 3.83 7.74
C ARG A 103 1.86 2.91 8.94
N VAL A 104 2.51 3.32 10.02
CA VAL A 104 2.21 2.87 11.38
C VAL A 104 1.08 3.76 11.92
N GLY A 105 0.06 3.16 12.53
CA GLY A 105 -1.12 3.86 13.03
C GLY A 105 -2.43 3.44 12.34
N GLY A 106 -3.56 4.00 12.80
CA GLY A 106 -4.90 3.63 12.33
C GLY A 106 -5.49 2.44 13.08
N GLY A 107 -6.49 1.78 12.50
CA GLY A 107 -7.21 0.68 13.16
C GLY A 107 -6.56 -0.70 13.03
N GLY A 108 -5.50 -0.83 12.23
CA GLY A 108 -4.79 -2.11 12.01
C GLY A 108 -5.75 -3.23 11.58
N ALA A 109 -5.51 -4.45 12.05
CA ALA A 109 -6.36 -5.61 11.78
C ALA A 109 -7.76 -5.56 12.41
N PHE A 110 -8.07 -4.56 13.26
CA PHE A 110 -9.32 -4.49 14.04
C PHE A 110 -10.31 -3.45 13.53
N GLN A 111 -10.14 -2.99 12.29
CA GLN A 111 -11.09 -2.08 11.66
C GLN A 111 -12.44 -2.76 11.44
N ARG A 112 -13.53 -2.03 11.73
CA ARG A 112 -14.91 -2.55 11.64
C ARG A 112 -15.31 -3.06 10.24
N GLN A 113 -14.59 -2.64 9.20
CA GLN A 113 -14.85 -3.03 7.81
C GLN A 113 -14.34 -4.42 7.45
N PHE A 114 -13.49 -5.04 8.28
CA PHE A 114 -12.97 -6.37 8.01
C PHE A 114 -13.97 -7.42 8.46
N THR A 115 -14.22 -8.37 7.56
CA THR A 115 -15.15 -9.49 7.79
C THR A 115 -14.40 -10.79 8.07
N HIS A 116 -13.09 -10.81 7.85
CA HIS A 116 -12.23 -11.97 8.07
C HIS A 116 -11.00 -11.58 8.88
N HIS A 117 -10.59 -12.49 9.76
CA HIS A 117 -9.43 -12.31 10.62
C HIS A 117 -8.67 -13.61 10.78
N MET A 118 -7.34 -13.50 10.80
CA MET A 118 -6.43 -14.57 11.16
C MET A 118 -5.28 -14.02 12.00
N PHE A 119 -4.67 -14.88 12.81
CA PHE A 119 -3.53 -14.54 13.64
C PHE A 119 -2.41 -15.56 13.54
N LEU A 120 -1.19 -15.11 13.78
CA LEU A 120 0.00 -15.95 13.96
C LEU A 120 0.57 -15.71 15.35
N PRO A 121 0.60 -16.71 16.23
CA PRO A 121 1.33 -16.61 17.50
C PRO A 121 2.81 -16.34 17.24
N ILE A 122 3.31 -15.23 17.77
CA ILE A 122 4.74 -14.90 17.75
C ILE A 122 5.19 -14.82 19.19
N ALA A 123 6.28 -15.49 19.54
CA ALA A 123 6.88 -15.27 20.85
C ALA A 123 7.35 -13.82 20.90
N VAL A 124 6.69 -13.04 21.74
CA VAL A 124 7.20 -11.75 22.14
C VAL A 124 8.48 -12.01 22.93
N ASP A 125 9.62 -11.59 22.38
CA ASP A 125 10.82 -11.39 23.20
C ASP A 125 10.50 -10.19 24.10
N GLN A 126 9.74 -10.46 25.17
CA GLN A 126 9.61 -9.54 26.26
C GLN A 126 11.01 -9.48 26.84
N GLY A 127 11.75 -8.40 26.53
CA GLY A 127 12.88 -8.01 27.36
C GLY A 127 12.47 -8.13 28.83
N PRO A 128 13.37 -8.56 29.73
CA PRO A 128 13.02 -9.08 31.04
C PRO A 128 11.95 -8.20 31.70
N ALA A 129 10.86 -8.84 32.13
CA ALA A 129 9.77 -8.15 32.82
C ALA A 129 10.35 -7.26 33.93
N PRO A 130 9.83 -6.04 34.12
CA PRO A 130 10.33 -5.12 35.16
C PRO A 130 10.27 -5.71 36.59
N ASP A 131 9.59 -6.85 36.79
CA ASP A 131 9.48 -7.58 38.05
C ASP A 131 10.60 -8.62 38.31
N ALA A 132 11.61 -8.73 37.43
CA ALA A 132 12.76 -9.62 37.64
C ALA A 132 14.06 -8.87 38.04
N MET A 133 13.95 -7.64 38.53
CA MET A 133 15.04 -7.07 39.33
C MET A 133 14.95 -7.68 40.74
N PRO A 134 15.96 -8.45 41.22
CA PRO A 134 16.00 -8.80 42.63
C PRO A 134 15.98 -7.50 43.43
N ALA A 135 15.08 -7.43 44.43
CA ALA A 135 15.04 -6.31 45.35
C ALA A 135 16.45 -6.07 45.92
N PRO A 136 16.97 -4.83 45.90
CA PRO A 136 18.30 -4.57 46.43
C PRO A 136 18.32 -4.90 47.94
N ASP A 137 19.25 -5.78 48.33
CA ASP A 137 19.57 -6.08 49.72
C ASP A 137 19.77 -4.78 50.52
N PRO A 138 19.27 -4.64 51.76
CA PRO A 138 19.34 -3.39 52.52
C PRO A 138 20.75 -2.98 53.03
N MET A 139 21.83 -3.59 52.54
CA MET A 139 23.18 -3.27 52.97
C MET A 139 24.16 -3.26 51.81
N MET A 140 24.29 -2.11 51.13
CA MET A 140 25.60 -1.60 50.70
C MET A 140 25.59 -0.07 50.68
N PRO A 141 26.65 0.59 51.19
CA PRO A 141 26.77 2.03 51.13
C PRO A 141 26.95 2.48 49.68
N PHE A 142 26.14 3.45 49.27
CA PHE A 142 26.22 4.30 48.07
C PHE A 142 27.35 3.90 47.10
N ALA A 143 27.04 3.04 46.13
CA ALA A 143 27.90 2.88 44.97
C ALA A 143 27.97 4.24 44.25
N PRO A 144 29.17 4.71 43.83
CA PRO A 144 29.27 5.93 43.04
C PRO A 144 28.45 5.76 41.76
N PRO A 145 27.87 6.86 41.22
CA PRO A 145 27.16 6.78 39.94
C PRO A 145 28.10 6.17 38.89
N PRO A 146 27.58 5.35 37.96
CA PRO A 146 28.39 4.90 36.83
C PRO A 146 28.94 6.14 36.10
N PRO A 147 30.19 6.10 35.61
CA PRO A 147 30.71 7.22 34.84
C PRO A 147 29.77 7.48 33.67
N GLU A 148 29.40 8.75 33.44
CA GLU A 148 28.76 9.17 32.19
C GLU A 148 29.64 8.68 31.04
N MET A 149 29.24 7.60 30.38
CA MET A 149 29.78 7.27 29.09
C MET A 149 29.32 8.38 28.16
N ALA A 150 30.26 9.27 27.82
CA ALA A 150 30.10 10.18 26.70
C ALA A 150 29.55 9.39 25.50
N PRO A 151 28.60 9.96 24.73
CA PRO A 151 28.13 9.30 23.52
C PRO A 151 29.35 8.98 22.65
N PRO A 152 29.39 7.80 21.99
CA PRO A 152 30.46 7.50 21.07
C PRO A 152 30.54 8.61 20.02
N PRO A 153 31.74 9.03 19.60
CA PRO A 153 31.86 10.00 18.53
C PRO A 153 31.12 9.46 17.30
N ALA A 154 30.37 10.35 16.63
CA ALA A 154 29.72 10.02 15.37
C ALA A 154 30.76 9.43 14.40
N PRO A 155 30.42 8.39 13.63
CA PRO A 155 31.33 7.88 12.62
C PRO A 155 31.67 9.04 11.66
N GLU A 156 32.96 9.33 11.54
CA GLU A 156 33.44 10.28 10.55
C GLU A 156 32.96 9.83 9.18
N ALA A 157 32.14 10.67 8.54
CA ALA A 157 31.77 10.46 7.15
C ALA A 157 33.08 10.35 6.35
N PRO A 158 33.23 9.33 5.47
CA PRO A 158 34.40 9.28 4.60
C PRO A 158 34.43 10.56 3.76
N VAL A 159 35.51 11.30 3.93
CA VAL A 159 35.87 12.45 3.09
C VAL A 159 36.03 11.91 1.68
N VAL A 160 35.00 12.09 0.85
CA VAL A 160 35.09 11.77 -0.58
C VAL A 160 35.98 12.83 -1.20
N MET A 161 37.24 12.47 -1.37
CA MET A 161 38.24 13.22 -2.10
C MET A 161 37.68 13.53 -3.50
N MET A 162 37.49 14.80 -3.79
CA MET A 162 37.32 15.29 -5.15
C MET A 162 38.61 15.02 -5.91
N ALA A 163 38.58 14.10 -6.86
CA ALA A 163 39.63 13.92 -7.86
C ALA A 163 39.00 13.53 -9.20
N GLY A 164 39.15 14.42 -10.18
CA GLY A 164 39.36 14.03 -11.57
C GLY A 164 38.15 13.60 -12.38
N GLU A 165 37.46 14.60 -12.92
CA GLU A 165 37.06 14.69 -14.33
C GLU A 165 37.34 13.45 -15.22
N ALA A 166 36.27 12.76 -15.62
CA ALA A 166 36.11 12.22 -16.96
C ALA A 166 34.60 12.08 -17.21
N ALA A 167 34.03 13.03 -17.95
CA ALA A 167 32.64 12.97 -18.39
C ALA A 167 32.41 11.68 -19.22
N PRO A 168 31.40 10.85 -18.89
CA PRO A 168 30.93 9.83 -19.83
C PRO A 168 30.29 10.54 -21.04
N PRO A 169 30.37 9.95 -22.26
CA PRO A 169 29.73 10.55 -23.42
C PRO A 169 28.25 10.71 -23.16
N GLU A 170 27.73 11.89 -23.47
CA GLU A 170 26.32 12.26 -23.38
C GLU A 170 25.50 11.30 -24.25
N VAL A 171 24.97 10.24 -23.63
CA VAL A 171 23.99 9.38 -24.26
C VAL A 171 22.71 10.21 -24.25
N ALA A 172 22.32 10.70 -25.42
CA ALA A 172 21.08 11.42 -25.61
C ALA A 172 19.93 10.67 -24.90
N PRO A 173 19.06 11.37 -24.15
CA PRO A 173 17.92 10.72 -23.53
C PRO A 173 17.10 10.01 -24.61
N PRO A 174 16.59 8.78 -24.36
CA PRO A 174 15.65 8.18 -25.28
C PRO A 174 14.48 9.16 -25.44
N ALA A 175 14.08 9.38 -26.70
CA ALA A 175 12.94 10.23 -27.01
C ALA A 175 11.75 9.84 -26.13
N PRO A 176 10.94 10.82 -25.66
CA PRO A 176 9.76 10.50 -24.88
C PRO A 176 8.92 9.50 -25.68
N ALA A 177 8.59 8.37 -25.04
CA ALA A 177 7.59 7.47 -25.59
C ALA A 177 6.33 8.30 -25.87
N PRO A 178 5.61 8.05 -26.97
CA PRO A 178 4.36 8.76 -27.23
C PRO A 178 3.49 8.62 -25.99
N GLU A 179 3.03 9.76 -25.48
CA GLU A 179 2.15 9.85 -24.32
C GLU A 179 0.90 9.02 -24.63
N VAL A 180 0.90 7.77 -24.16
CA VAL A 180 -0.28 6.93 -24.22
C VAL A 180 -1.23 7.57 -23.21
N ALA A 181 -2.28 8.22 -23.73
CA ALA A 181 -3.34 8.79 -22.93
C ALA A 181 -3.70 7.80 -21.82
N PRO A 182 -3.83 8.26 -20.56
CA PRO A 182 -4.22 7.39 -19.47
C PRO A 182 -5.50 6.64 -19.87
N PRO A 183 -5.62 5.34 -19.54
CA PRO A 183 -6.85 4.61 -19.80
C PRO A 183 -8.01 5.38 -19.16
N PRO A 184 -9.19 5.43 -19.81
CA PRO A 184 -10.33 6.14 -19.26
C PRO A 184 -10.61 5.61 -17.85
N LEU A 185 -10.83 6.54 -16.91
CA LEU A 185 -11.22 6.20 -15.55
C LEU A 185 -12.42 5.25 -15.61
N PRO A 186 -12.47 4.19 -14.77
CA PRO A 186 -13.65 3.36 -14.65
C PRO A 186 -14.88 4.24 -14.45
N ALA A 187 -15.96 3.95 -15.19
CA ALA A 187 -17.21 4.66 -15.04
C ALA A 187 -17.60 4.65 -13.56
N ASP A 188 -17.86 5.83 -13.00
CA ASP A 188 -18.28 5.98 -11.62
C ASP A 188 -19.55 5.14 -11.43
N PRO A 189 -19.57 4.08 -10.59
CA PRO A 189 -20.72 3.19 -10.46
C PRO A 189 -21.94 3.89 -9.85
N PHE A 190 -21.77 5.13 -9.40
CA PHE A 190 -22.81 6.02 -8.90
C PHE A 190 -23.11 7.20 -9.83
N ALA A 191 -22.50 7.28 -11.02
CA ALA A 191 -22.87 8.28 -12.00
C ALA A 191 -24.34 8.05 -12.43
N PRO A 192 -25.15 9.12 -12.51
CA PRO A 192 -26.48 9.00 -13.09
C PRO A 192 -26.34 8.51 -14.54
N PRO A 193 -27.26 7.66 -15.03
CA PRO A 193 -27.23 7.20 -16.41
C PRO A 193 -27.22 8.41 -17.35
N PRO A 194 -26.48 8.34 -18.47
CA PRO A 194 -26.48 9.41 -19.46
C PRO A 194 -27.92 9.70 -19.89
N ALA A 195 -28.25 10.98 -20.03
CA ALA A 195 -29.55 11.38 -20.55
C ALA A 195 -29.79 10.69 -21.90
N PRO A 196 -31.02 10.22 -22.18
CA PRO A 196 -31.34 9.62 -23.47
C PRO A 196 -30.96 10.63 -24.57
N ALA A 197 -30.25 10.14 -25.59
CA ALA A 197 -29.97 10.93 -26.78
C ALA A 197 -31.30 11.46 -27.34
N PRO A 198 -31.35 12.69 -27.88
CA PRO A 198 -32.54 13.17 -28.57
C PRO A 198 -32.88 12.16 -29.66
N GLU A 199 -34.12 11.65 -29.61
CA GLU A 199 -34.65 10.71 -30.57
C GLU A 199 -34.40 11.27 -31.97
N ALA A 200 -33.63 10.54 -32.79
CA ALA A 200 -33.38 10.94 -34.16
C ALA A 200 -34.73 11.12 -34.83
N ALA A 201 -34.94 12.29 -35.46
CA ALA A 201 -36.16 12.58 -36.19
C ALA A 201 -36.47 11.40 -37.13
N PRO A 202 -37.74 10.96 -37.23
CA PRO A 202 -38.10 9.86 -38.10
C PRO A 202 -37.62 10.16 -39.51
N PRO A 203 -37.13 9.14 -40.26
CA PRO A 203 -36.70 9.34 -41.63
C PRO A 203 -37.86 9.97 -42.43
N PRO A 204 -37.56 10.87 -43.39
CA PRO A 204 -38.60 11.48 -44.20
C PRO A 204 -39.40 10.37 -44.88
N LEU A 205 -40.73 10.49 -44.84
CA LEU A 205 -41.62 9.57 -45.53
C LEU A 205 -41.24 9.54 -47.02
N PRO A 206 -41.27 8.36 -47.67
CA PRO A 206 -41.01 8.27 -49.10
C PRO A 206 -41.98 9.19 -49.84
N ALA A 207 -41.45 9.92 -50.83
CA ALA A 207 -42.24 10.81 -51.66
C ALA A 207 -43.42 10.05 -52.26
N ASP A 208 -44.63 10.59 -52.08
CA ASP A 208 -45.85 10.00 -52.60
C ASP A 208 -45.78 10.02 -54.15
N PRO A 209 -45.79 8.85 -54.83
CA PRO A 209 -45.68 8.80 -56.28
C PRO A 209 -46.86 9.43 -57.01
N PHE A 210 -47.92 9.82 -56.28
CA PHE A 210 -49.10 10.51 -56.80
C PHE A 210 -49.14 12.00 -56.43
N ALA A 211 -48.10 12.56 -55.82
CA ALA A 211 -48.05 13.99 -55.54
C ALA A 211 -48.03 14.79 -56.85
N PRO A 212 -48.93 15.78 -57.02
CA PRO A 212 -48.89 16.66 -58.19
C PRO A 212 -47.58 17.46 -58.21
N PRO A 213 -47.03 17.77 -59.39
CA PRO A 213 -45.80 18.55 -59.48
C PRO A 213 -45.99 19.93 -58.84
N PRO A 214 -44.96 20.47 -58.17
CA PRO A 214 -45.04 21.82 -57.63
C PRO A 214 -45.32 22.83 -58.75
N PRO A 215 -46.07 23.91 -58.49
CA PRO A 215 -46.27 24.97 -59.47
C PRO A 215 -44.90 25.54 -59.88
N PRO A 216 -44.73 25.98 -61.14
CA PRO A 216 -43.49 26.62 -61.56
C PRO A 216 -43.22 27.83 -60.66
N GLY A 217 -42.17 27.74 -59.85
CA GLY A 217 -41.73 28.83 -58.99
C GLY A 217 -41.05 29.91 -59.83
N ASP A 218 -41.47 31.15 -59.62
CA ASP A 218 -40.78 32.34 -60.13
C ASP A 218 -39.30 32.28 -59.77
N VAL A 219 -38.45 32.29 -60.80
CA VAL A 219 -37.00 32.41 -60.65
C VAL A 219 -36.71 33.88 -60.28
N PRO A 220 -36.17 34.19 -59.09
CA PRO A 220 -35.74 35.55 -58.81
C PRO A 220 -34.56 35.91 -59.73
N PRO A 221 -34.50 37.13 -60.27
CA PRO A 221 -33.40 37.53 -61.14
C PRO A 221 -32.09 37.57 -60.33
N SER A 222 -31.04 36.99 -60.88
CA SER A 222 -29.68 37.11 -60.34
C SER A 222 -29.18 38.55 -60.50
N ALA A 223 -28.83 39.19 -59.39
CA ALA A 223 -27.94 40.33 -59.31
C ALA A 223 -27.19 40.29 -57.98
#